data_AF-A0A850NGE6-F1
#
_entry.id   AF-A0A850NGE6-F1
#
_cell.length_a   1.000
_cell.length_b   1.000
_cell.length_c   1.000
_cell.angle_alpha   90.00
_cell.angle_beta   90.00
_cell.angle_gamma   90.00
#
_symmetry.space_group_name_H-M   'P 1'
#
loop_
_entity.id
_entity.type
_entity.pdbx_description
1 polymer ?
#
loop_
_entity_poly.entity_id
_entity_poly.type
_entity_poly.pdbx_seq_one_letter_code
_entity_poly.pdbx_strand_id
1 'polypeptide(L)'
;MKSIIFVLFLSIAVHCYSQNYTKKYNRYLERYEFYNSQGTLVGYQTYNPYLQQWEYTDIAKSTNSTYTYQNTQDTDLIDRVLSSKQSRYDQNVEKIRDKIKYLHNLLMGINDLQTRKRAVNRFSKVVSDFNGRNLKYDYSNNQTANQVMNYFISEYNNILSDSKKSPTYKRNPTSNRILYTTKFDNPKYKVPLYDLYGGYSIIYSCPKNSTVQVMDTIDGKYFKVIVDGKMGRVHRNSLKLGKIGNYYIID
;
A
#
# COMPACT_ATOMS: atom_id res chain seq x y z
N MET A 1 -93.17 -2.52 -3.80
CA MET A 1 -92.11 -3.30 -4.48
C MET A 1 -90.78 -2.55 -4.59
N LYS A 2 -90.75 -1.25 -4.93
CA LYS A 2 -89.51 -0.45 -5.03
C LYS A 2 -88.66 -0.40 -3.75
N SER A 3 -89.31 -0.33 -2.57
CA SER A 3 -88.61 -0.28 -1.27
C SER A 3 -87.97 -1.62 -0.86
N ILE A 4 -88.51 -2.75 -1.34
CA ILE A 4 -87.97 -4.09 -1.04
C ILE A 4 -86.69 -4.33 -1.84
N ILE A 5 -86.66 -3.89 -3.10
CA ILE A 5 -85.47 -3.96 -3.96
C ILE A 5 -84.32 -3.14 -3.35
N PHE A 6 -84.62 -1.97 -2.78
CA PHE A 6 -83.61 -1.13 -2.15
C PHE A 6 -83.00 -1.78 -0.89
N VAL A 7 -83.82 -2.43 -0.06
CA VAL A 7 -83.33 -3.16 1.13
C VAL A 7 -82.52 -4.39 0.73
N LEU A 8 -82.88 -5.07 -0.36
CA LEU A 8 -82.13 -6.20 -0.90
C LEU A 8 -80.74 -5.80 -1.40
N PHE A 9 -80.64 -4.67 -2.12
CA PHE A 9 -79.34 -4.13 -2.56
C PHE A 9 -78.48 -3.62 -1.40
N LEU A 10 -79.11 -3.03 -0.38
CA LEU A 10 -78.40 -2.56 0.82
C LEU A 10 -77.80 -3.73 1.62
N SER A 11 -78.47 -4.88 1.66
CA SER A 11 -78.00 -6.07 2.38
C SER A 11 -76.89 -6.83 1.63
N ILE A 12 -76.88 -6.78 0.29
CA ILE A 12 -75.77 -7.33 -0.52
C ILE A 12 -74.48 -6.50 -0.36
N ALA A 13 -74.60 -5.17 -0.20
CA ALA A 13 -73.45 -4.28 -0.03
C ALA A 13 -72.68 -4.48 1.30
N VAL A 14 -73.32 -5.06 2.33
CA VAL A 14 -72.66 -5.34 3.63
C VAL A 14 -71.84 -6.64 3.61
N HIS A 15 -71.93 -7.44 2.55
CA HIS A 15 -71.19 -8.70 2.40
C HIS A 15 -69.92 -8.57 1.54
N CYS A 16 -69.43 -7.35 1.32
CA CYS A 16 -68.12 -7.13 0.69
C CYS A 16 -67.01 -7.54 1.67
N TYR A 17 -66.57 -8.79 1.54
CA TYR A 17 -65.52 -9.44 2.32
C TYR A 17 -64.28 -8.55 2.49
N SER A 18 -63.93 -8.31 3.76
CA SER A 18 -62.65 -7.74 4.18
C SER A 18 -61.50 -8.67 3.80
N GLN A 19 -60.36 -8.10 3.41
CA GLN A 19 -59.13 -8.84 3.15
C GLN A 19 -58.77 -9.70 4.37
N ASN A 20 -58.62 -11.02 4.17
CA ASN A 20 -58.34 -11.98 5.24
C ASN A 20 -56.92 -11.88 5.82
N TYR A 21 -56.13 -10.88 5.42
CA TYR A 21 -54.74 -10.74 5.82
C TYR A 21 -54.39 -9.34 6.32
N THR A 22 -53.75 -9.26 7.48
CA THR A 22 -53.09 -8.05 7.98
C THR A 22 -51.63 -8.02 7.52
N LYS A 23 -51.24 -6.98 6.79
CA LYS A 23 -49.85 -6.73 6.39
C LYS A 23 -49.17 -5.82 7.41
N LYS A 24 -48.05 -6.26 8.00
CA LYS A 24 -47.26 -5.50 8.97
C LYS A 24 -45.80 -5.48 8.57
N TYR A 25 -45.15 -4.32 8.64
CA TYR A 25 -43.70 -4.27 8.43
C TYR A 25 -42.96 -4.67 9.70
N ASN A 26 -42.03 -5.61 9.57
CA ASN A 26 -41.14 -6.00 10.65
C ASN A 26 -39.79 -5.31 10.44
N ARG A 27 -39.52 -4.28 11.23
CA ARG A 27 -38.29 -3.50 11.13
C ARG A 27 -37.03 -4.31 11.45
N TYR A 28 -37.13 -5.30 12.33
CA TYR A 28 -35.97 -6.12 12.71
C TYR A 28 -35.56 -7.11 11.62
N LEU A 29 -36.53 -7.60 10.86
CA LEU A 29 -36.32 -8.57 9.79
C LEU A 29 -36.39 -7.96 8.38
N GLU A 30 -36.59 -6.63 8.31
CA GLU A 30 -36.70 -5.85 7.08
C GLU A 30 -37.65 -6.45 6.02
N ARG A 31 -38.79 -6.96 6.47
CA ARG A 31 -39.78 -7.67 5.64
C ARG A 31 -41.21 -7.29 5.98
N TYR A 32 -42.13 -7.48 5.04
CA TYR A 32 -43.56 -7.40 5.31
C TYR A 32 -44.10 -8.77 5.69
N GLU A 33 -44.80 -8.85 6.81
CA GLU A 33 -45.41 -10.04 7.37
C GLU A 33 -46.92 -10.02 7.15
N PHE A 34 -47.50 -11.14 6.72
CA PHE A 34 -48.92 -11.31 6.44
C PHE A 34 -49.54 -12.25 7.49
N TYR A 35 -50.55 -11.78 8.20
CA TYR A 35 -51.22 -12.53 9.25
C TYR A 35 -52.67 -12.81 8.89
N ASN A 36 -53.19 -14.00 9.14
CA ASN A 36 -54.61 -14.31 8.97
C ASN A 36 -55.49 -13.64 10.04
N SER A 37 -56.81 -13.83 9.95
CA SER A 37 -57.78 -13.28 10.91
C SER A 37 -57.61 -13.80 12.34
N GLN A 38 -56.92 -14.93 12.53
CA GLN A 38 -56.54 -15.47 13.84
C GLN A 38 -55.20 -14.92 14.36
N GLY A 39 -54.60 -13.94 13.67
CA GLY A 39 -53.31 -13.35 14.05
C GLY A 39 -52.10 -14.28 13.82
N THR A 40 -52.27 -15.36 13.06
CA THR A 40 -51.19 -16.30 12.73
C THR A 40 -50.49 -15.85 11.46
N LEU A 41 -49.15 -15.87 11.46
CA LEU A 41 -48.34 -15.53 10.28
C LEU A 41 -48.56 -16.58 9.18
N VAL A 42 -48.99 -16.15 8.00
CA VAL A 42 -49.24 -17.02 6.83
C VAL A 42 -48.23 -16.84 5.70
N GLY A 43 -47.45 -15.76 5.73
CA GLY A 43 -46.45 -15.49 4.71
C GLY A 43 -45.68 -14.21 4.97
N TYR A 44 -44.65 -13.95 4.17
CA TYR A 44 -43.90 -12.69 4.21
C TYR A 44 -43.34 -12.30 2.83
N GLN A 45 -43.08 -11.01 2.65
CA GLN A 45 -42.42 -10.41 1.48
C GLN A 45 -41.11 -9.76 1.89
N THR A 46 -40.04 -10.11 1.18
CA THR A 46 -38.70 -9.52 1.36
C THR A 46 -38.25 -8.89 0.05
N TYR A 47 -37.55 -7.76 0.11
CA TYR A 47 -37.01 -7.11 -1.09
C TYR A 47 -35.64 -7.70 -1.42
N ASN A 48 -35.47 -8.19 -2.65
CA ASN A 48 -34.20 -8.68 -3.15
C ASN A 48 -33.45 -7.54 -3.86
N PRO A 49 -32.37 -6.98 -3.27
CA PRO A 49 -31.66 -5.84 -3.85
C PRO A 49 -30.88 -6.19 -5.12
N TYR A 50 -30.54 -7.47 -5.34
CA TYR A 50 -29.80 -7.92 -6.51
C TYR A 50 -30.69 -8.03 -7.74
N LEU A 51 -31.90 -8.55 -7.55
CA LEU A 51 -32.90 -8.70 -8.61
C LEU A 51 -33.86 -7.50 -8.71
N GLN A 52 -33.77 -6.55 -7.77
CA GLN A 52 -34.62 -5.36 -7.69
C GLN A 52 -36.12 -5.67 -7.65
N GLN A 53 -36.51 -6.73 -6.93
CA GLN A 53 -37.89 -7.22 -6.89
C GLN A 53 -38.32 -7.67 -5.48
N TRP A 54 -39.62 -7.73 -5.24
CA TRP A 54 -40.20 -8.30 -4.02
C TRP A 54 -40.48 -9.78 -4.19
N GLU A 55 -40.03 -10.60 -3.24
CA GLU A 55 -40.20 -12.05 -3.24
C GLU A 55 -41.16 -12.46 -2.11
N TYR A 56 -42.18 -13.27 -2.42
CA TYR A 56 -43.21 -13.73 -1.48
C TYR A 56 -42.97 -15.18 -1.06
N THR A 57 -42.99 -15.44 0.25
CA THR A 57 -42.91 -16.80 0.83
C THR A 57 -44.22 -17.16 1.54
N ASP A 58 -44.79 -18.31 1.19
CA ASP A 58 -46.01 -18.88 1.78
C ASP A 58 -45.66 -19.91 2.87
N ILE A 59 -46.16 -19.72 4.08
CA ILE A 59 -45.90 -20.61 5.23
C ILE A 59 -46.87 -21.80 5.24
N ALA A 60 -48.09 -21.65 4.73
CA ALA A 60 -49.11 -22.70 4.76
C ALA A 60 -48.77 -23.90 3.86
N LYS A 61 -48.01 -23.67 2.79
CA LYS A 61 -47.50 -24.73 1.90
C LYS A 61 -46.28 -25.49 2.45
N SER A 62 -45.74 -25.07 3.60
CA SER A 62 -44.56 -25.67 4.24
C SER A 62 -44.88 -26.85 5.17
N THR A 63 -46.04 -27.51 5.03
CA THR A 63 -46.51 -28.56 5.96
C THR A 63 -46.00 -29.97 5.66
N ASN A 64 -45.18 -30.18 4.61
CA ASN A 64 -44.43 -31.44 4.40
C ASN A 64 -42.96 -31.36 4.83
N SER A 65 -42.54 -30.29 5.49
CA SER A 65 -41.20 -30.16 6.05
C SER A 65 -41.29 -30.20 7.56
N THR A 66 -40.72 -31.26 8.14
CA THR A 66 -40.15 -31.31 9.49
C THR A 66 -39.69 -29.92 9.93
N TYR A 67 -39.93 -29.51 11.18
CA TYR A 67 -39.49 -28.22 11.73
C TYR A 67 -37.97 -28.00 11.58
N THR A 68 -37.55 -27.67 10.37
CA THR A 68 -36.27 -27.10 10.02
C THR A 68 -36.51 -25.61 10.02
N TYR A 69 -35.72 -24.88 10.81
CA TYR A 69 -35.51 -23.46 10.59
C TYR A 69 -35.23 -23.26 9.09
N GLN A 70 -36.24 -22.83 8.33
CA GLN A 70 -36.06 -22.48 6.93
C GLN A 70 -35.32 -21.15 6.94
N ASN A 71 -34.02 -21.21 6.70
CA ASN A 71 -33.20 -20.02 6.51
C ASN A 71 -33.82 -19.24 5.34
N THR A 72 -34.36 -18.06 5.61
CA THR A 72 -35.07 -17.24 4.61
C THR A 72 -34.11 -16.59 3.63
N GLN A 73 -32.81 -16.80 3.83
CA GLN A 73 -31.76 -16.40 2.90
C GLN A 73 -31.35 -17.63 2.11
N ASP A 74 -31.25 -17.47 0.79
CA ASP A 74 -30.60 -18.45 -0.07
C ASP A 74 -29.12 -18.50 0.31
N THR A 75 -28.82 -19.39 1.27
CA THR A 75 -27.47 -19.60 1.80
C THR A 75 -26.51 -20.01 0.71
N ASP A 76 -27.00 -20.73 -0.30
CA ASP A 76 -26.18 -21.16 -1.44
C ASP A 76 -25.80 -19.95 -2.31
N LEU A 77 -26.71 -18.99 -2.49
CA LEU A 77 -26.40 -17.72 -3.15
C LEU A 77 -25.40 -16.90 -2.32
N ILE A 78 -25.59 -16.80 -1.00
CA ILE A 78 -24.67 -16.09 -0.10
C ILE A 78 -23.27 -16.71 -0.18
N ASP A 79 -23.18 -18.03 -0.05
CA ASP A 79 -21.92 -18.77 -0.10
C ASP A 79 -21.24 -18.60 -1.45
N ARG A 80 -22.00 -18.63 -2.55
CA ARG A 80 -21.46 -18.37 -3.90
C ARG A 80 -20.93 -16.95 -4.04
N VAL A 81 -21.66 -15.94 -3.54
CA VAL A 81 -21.25 -14.54 -3.60
C VAL A 81 -20.02 -14.29 -2.72
N LEU A 82 -19.99 -14.83 -1.50
CA LEU A 82 -18.85 -14.73 -0.58
C LEU A 82 -17.63 -15.44 -1.15
N SER A 83 -17.79 -16.65 -1.67
CA SER A 83 -16.71 -17.40 -2.33
C SER A 83 -16.16 -16.64 -3.53
N SER A 84 -17.04 -16.07 -4.37
CA SER A 84 -16.64 -15.24 -5.50
C SER A 84 -15.89 -13.98 -5.06
N LYS A 85 -16.35 -13.33 -3.97
CA LYS A 85 -15.70 -12.14 -3.42
C LYS A 85 -14.33 -12.45 -2.82
N GLN A 86 -14.22 -13.56 -2.09
CA GLN A 86 -12.97 -14.05 -1.52
C GLN A 86 -11.98 -14.43 -2.63
N SER A 87 -12.43 -15.15 -3.65
CA SER A 87 -11.58 -15.51 -4.79
C SER A 87 -11.02 -14.28 -5.51
N ARG A 88 -11.83 -13.24 -5.73
CA ARG A 88 -11.35 -11.96 -6.29
C ARG A 88 -10.35 -11.26 -5.38
N TYR A 89 -10.61 -11.26 -4.07
CA TYR A 89 -9.70 -10.69 -3.08
C TYR A 89 -8.33 -11.38 -3.17
N ASP A 90 -8.31 -12.71 -3.13
CA ASP A 90 -7.08 -13.51 -3.13
C ASP A 90 -6.28 -13.28 -4.43
N GLN A 91 -6.96 -13.33 -5.58
CA GLN A 91 -6.35 -13.07 -6.89
C GLN A 91 -5.74 -11.66 -6.97
N ASN A 92 -6.45 -10.64 -6.47
CA ASN A 92 -5.96 -9.26 -6.51
C ASN A 92 -4.78 -9.05 -5.56
N VAL A 93 -4.81 -9.63 -4.37
CA VAL A 93 -3.71 -9.57 -3.42
C VAL A 93 -2.46 -10.25 -4.00
N GLU A 94 -2.63 -11.42 -4.62
CA GLU A 94 -1.54 -12.14 -5.28
C GLU A 94 -0.96 -11.32 -6.44
N LYS A 95 -1.82 -10.75 -7.30
CA LYS A 95 -1.40 -9.87 -8.40
C LYS A 95 -0.59 -8.67 -7.94
N ILE A 96 -0.99 -8.02 -6.83
CA ILE A 96 -0.25 -6.91 -6.24
C ILE A 96 1.11 -7.39 -5.72
N ARG A 97 1.13 -8.51 -4.99
CA ARG A 97 2.36 -9.10 -4.43
C ARG A 97 3.37 -9.44 -5.54
N ASP A 98 2.90 -10.06 -6.62
CA ASP A 98 3.72 -10.40 -7.78
C ASP A 98 4.26 -9.16 -8.48
N LYS A 99 3.43 -8.11 -8.61
CA LYS A 99 3.90 -6.83 -9.16
C LYS A 99 4.98 -6.21 -8.28
N ILE A 100 4.82 -6.19 -6.95
CA ILE A 100 5.84 -5.67 -6.02
C ILE A 100 7.15 -6.46 -6.17
N LYS A 101 7.07 -7.80 -6.21
CA LYS A 101 8.23 -8.68 -6.42
C LYS A 101 8.92 -8.40 -7.75
N TYR A 102 8.15 -8.26 -8.83
CA TYR A 102 8.66 -7.90 -10.14
C TYR A 102 9.42 -6.56 -10.12
N LEU A 103 8.82 -5.51 -9.53
CA LEU A 103 9.46 -4.19 -9.42
C LEU A 103 10.74 -4.24 -8.58
N HIS A 104 10.75 -5.01 -7.49
CA HIS A 104 11.95 -5.23 -6.68
C HIS A 104 13.07 -5.90 -7.49
N ASN A 105 12.74 -6.93 -8.28
CA ASN A 105 13.70 -7.62 -9.13
C ASN A 105 14.29 -6.71 -10.22
N LEU A 106 13.48 -5.82 -10.79
CA LEU A 106 13.98 -4.80 -11.73
C LEU A 106 15.02 -3.88 -11.07
N LEU A 107 14.79 -3.46 -9.82
CA LEU A 107 15.78 -2.66 -9.08
C LEU A 107 17.06 -3.45 -8.78
N MET A 108 16.94 -4.76 -8.51
CA MET A 108 18.10 -5.64 -8.34
C MET A 108 18.95 -5.76 -9.62
N GLY A 109 18.33 -5.57 -10.79
CA GLY A 109 19.02 -5.53 -12.09
C GLY A 109 19.85 -4.28 -12.35
N ILE A 110 19.86 -3.28 -11.45
CA ILE A 110 20.72 -2.10 -11.59
C ILE A 110 22.19 -2.51 -11.44
N ASN A 111 23.01 -2.14 -12.44
CA ASN A 111 24.44 -2.49 -12.51
C ASN A 111 25.27 -1.82 -11.41
N ASP A 112 25.04 -0.53 -11.15
CA ASP A 112 25.76 0.19 -10.10
C ASP A 112 25.32 -0.27 -8.70
N LEU A 113 26.26 -0.85 -7.94
CA LEU A 113 26.00 -1.45 -6.64
C LEU A 113 25.42 -0.47 -5.62
N GLN A 114 25.93 0.77 -5.59
CA GLN A 114 25.49 1.76 -4.61
C GLN A 114 24.10 2.30 -4.93
N THR A 115 23.84 2.56 -6.21
CA THR A 115 22.53 2.98 -6.69
C THR A 115 21.50 1.87 -6.52
N ARG A 116 21.86 0.61 -6.81
CA ARG A 116 21.03 -0.57 -6.52
C ARG A 116 20.66 -0.64 -5.04
N LYS A 117 21.65 -0.62 -4.15
CA LYS A 117 21.42 -0.70 -2.69
C LYS A 117 20.47 0.41 -2.21
N ARG A 118 20.71 1.66 -2.63
CA ARG A 118 19.85 2.80 -2.27
C ARG A 118 18.43 2.62 -2.79
N ALA A 119 18.27 2.24 -4.06
CA ALA A 119 16.96 2.06 -4.68
C ALA A 119 16.16 0.92 -4.03
N VAL A 120 16.80 -0.23 -3.82
CA VAL A 120 16.18 -1.40 -3.18
C VAL A 120 15.77 -1.11 -1.74
N ASN A 121 16.64 -0.46 -0.94
CA ASN A 121 16.32 -0.10 0.44
C ASN A 121 15.14 0.89 0.49
N ARG A 122 15.13 1.87 -0.40
CA ARG A 122 14.05 2.87 -0.47
C ARG A 122 12.72 2.25 -0.90
N PHE A 123 12.74 1.35 -1.88
CA PHE A 123 11.53 0.62 -2.29
C PHE A 123 11.02 -0.33 -1.20
N SER A 124 11.92 -1.04 -0.53
CA SER A 124 11.56 -1.92 0.60
C SER A 124 10.92 -1.13 1.74
N LYS A 125 11.42 0.08 2.00
CA LYS A 125 10.79 1.01 2.95
C LYS A 125 9.39 1.43 2.52
N VAL A 126 9.18 1.78 1.24
CA VAL A 126 7.83 2.11 0.72
C VAL A 126 6.84 0.96 0.96
N VAL A 127 7.26 -0.29 0.71
CA VAL A 127 6.42 -1.48 0.95
C VAL A 127 6.13 -1.64 2.45
N SER A 128 7.14 -1.51 3.31
CA SER A 128 6.96 -1.58 4.76
C SER A 128 6.03 -0.49 5.29
N ASP A 129 6.23 0.76 4.85
CA ASP A 129 5.43 1.90 5.26
C ASP A 129 3.99 1.75 4.78
N PHE A 130 3.76 1.23 3.57
CA PHE A 130 2.42 0.93 3.08
C PHE A 130 1.72 -0.12 3.94
N ASN A 131 2.39 -1.23 4.25
CA ASN A 131 1.84 -2.30 5.10
C ASN A 131 1.60 -1.85 6.55
N GLY A 132 2.40 -0.90 7.04
CA GLY A 132 2.23 -0.30 8.37
C GLY A 132 1.08 0.70 8.46
N ARG A 133 0.53 1.17 7.33
CA ARG A 133 -0.66 2.02 7.35
C ARG A 133 -1.86 1.15 7.69
N ASN A 134 -2.59 1.51 8.74
CA ASN A 134 -3.88 0.90 9.10
C ASN A 134 -5.00 1.33 8.13
N LEU A 135 -4.77 1.19 6.83
CA LEU A 135 -5.71 1.54 5.77
C LEU A 135 -6.45 0.27 5.33
N LYS A 136 -7.77 0.26 5.53
CA LYS A 136 -8.64 -0.83 5.11
C LYS A 136 -8.98 -0.67 3.63
N TYR A 137 -8.20 -1.31 2.76
CA TYR A 137 -8.51 -1.41 1.34
C TYR A 137 -9.40 -2.62 1.06
N ASP A 138 -10.45 -2.44 0.26
CA ASP A 138 -11.24 -3.55 -0.27
C ASP A 138 -10.57 -4.13 -1.52
N TYR A 139 -9.73 -5.15 -1.35
CA TYR A 139 -9.05 -5.83 -2.47
C TYR A 139 -9.97 -6.75 -3.27
N SER A 140 -11.22 -6.99 -2.83
CA SER A 140 -12.20 -7.69 -3.66
C SER A 140 -12.70 -6.84 -4.83
N ASN A 141 -12.41 -5.53 -4.81
CA ASN A 141 -12.67 -4.57 -5.87
C ASN A 141 -11.43 -4.38 -6.77
N ASN A 142 -11.58 -4.66 -8.06
CA ASN A 142 -10.49 -4.55 -9.04
C ASN A 142 -9.95 -3.12 -9.19
N GLN A 143 -10.81 -2.10 -9.06
CA GLN A 143 -10.38 -0.71 -9.15
C GLN A 143 -9.49 -0.33 -7.97
N THR A 144 -9.87 -0.71 -6.75
CA THR A 144 -9.04 -0.51 -5.55
C THR A 144 -7.71 -1.23 -5.69
N ALA A 145 -7.72 -2.49 -6.15
CA ALA A 145 -6.50 -3.26 -6.37
C ALA A 145 -5.57 -2.58 -7.41
N ASN A 146 -6.14 -2.07 -8.51
CA ASN A 146 -5.39 -1.34 -9.54
C ASN A 146 -4.81 -0.03 -9.01
N GLN A 147 -5.53 0.70 -8.15
CA GLN A 147 -5.02 1.92 -7.51
C GLN A 147 -3.80 1.63 -6.64
N VAL A 148 -3.86 0.58 -5.81
CA VAL A 148 -2.74 0.15 -4.97
C VAL A 148 -1.56 -0.30 -5.83
N MET A 149 -1.82 -1.05 -6.91
CA MET A 149 -0.77 -1.44 -7.86
C MET A 149 -0.10 -0.23 -8.52
N ASN A 150 -0.89 0.74 -8.98
CA ASN A 150 -0.39 1.97 -9.61
C ASN A 150 0.41 2.84 -8.63
N TYR A 151 0.05 2.85 -7.35
CA TYR A 151 0.84 3.50 -6.30
C TYR A 151 2.27 2.93 -6.27
N PHE A 152 2.43 1.60 -6.20
CA PHE A 152 3.77 0.98 -6.20
C PHE A 152 4.56 1.22 -7.49
N ILE A 153 3.88 1.23 -8.64
CA ILE A 153 4.52 1.55 -9.93
C ILE A 153 5.03 3.00 -9.93
N SER A 154 4.24 3.94 -9.42
CA SER A 154 4.63 5.35 -9.29
C SER A 154 5.85 5.52 -8.39
N GLU A 155 5.84 4.89 -7.21
CA GLU A 155 6.98 4.93 -6.27
C GLU A 155 8.25 4.32 -6.87
N TYR A 156 8.11 3.19 -7.57
CA TYR A 156 9.22 2.60 -8.33
C TYR A 156 9.79 3.58 -9.36
N ASN A 157 8.93 4.24 -10.16
CA ASN A 157 9.36 5.19 -11.18
C ASN A 157 10.04 6.43 -10.56
N ASN A 158 9.56 6.91 -9.42
CA ASN A 158 10.18 7.99 -8.67
C ASN A 158 11.58 7.62 -8.19
N ILE A 159 11.73 6.42 -7.62
CA ILE A 159 13.03 5.88 -7.19
C ILE A 159 13.98 5.74 -8.37
N LEU A 160 13.49 5.22 -9.51
CA LEU A 160 14.29 5.05 -10.72
C LEU A 160 14.71 6.41 -11.30
N SER A 161 13.81 7.40 -11.32
CA SER A 161 14.11 8.77 -11.76
C SER A 161 15.21 9.39 -10.90
N ASP A 162 15.12 9.26 -9.57
CA ASP A 162 16.14 9.73 -8.65
C ASP A 162 17.46 8.98 -8.78
N SER A 163 17.43 7.70 -9.19
CA SER A 163 18.62 6.90 -9.46
C SER A 163 19.35 7.28 -10.76
N LYS A 164 18.60 7.81 -11.75
CA LYS A 164 19.12 8.24 -13.07
C LYS A 164 19.60 9.68 -13.08
N LYS A 165 19.15 10.50 -12.12
CA LYS A 165 19.80 11.78 -11.86
C LYS A 165 21.21 11.44 -11.37
N SER A 166 22.23 11.68 -12.20
CA SER A 166 23.61 11.85 -11.73
C SER A 166 23.56 12.63 -10.42
N PRO A 167 24.40 12.33 -9.41
CA PRO A 167 24.43 13.10 -8.19
C PRO A 167 24.71 14.57 -8.55
N THR A 168 23.65 15.34 -8.74
CA THR A 168 23.69 16.78 -8.65
C THR A 168 23.95 16.96 -7.18
N TYR A 169 25.21 17.23 -6.88
CA TYR A 169 25.66 17.62 -5.56
C TYR A 169 24.79 18.81 -5.16
N LYS A 170 23.69 18.56 -4.44
CA LYS A 170 23.02 19.58 -3.67
C LYS A 170 24.01 19.94 -2.59
N ARG A 171 24.74 21.01 -2.87
CA ARG A 171 25.62 21.71 -1.95
C ARG A 171 24.79 22.00 -0.70
N ASN A 172 24.97 21.20 0.36
CA ASN A 172 24.64 21.65 1.70
C ASN A 172 25.63 22.79 2.00
N PRO A 173 25.17 24.03 2.21
CA PRO A 173 26.04 25.19 2.39
C PRO A 173 26.59 25.28 3.82
N THR A 174 26.92 24.15 4.45
CA THR A 174 27.49 24.13 5.79
C THR A 174 28.84 23.41 5.79
N SER A 175 29.88 24.25 5.86
CA SER A 175 31.32 23.98 6.01
C SER A 175 32.08 23.53 4.76
N ASN A 176 32.39 24.49 3.89
CA ASN A 176 33.41 24.38 2.84
C ASN A 176 34.75 24.97 3.35
N ARG A 177 35.15 24.70 4.60
CA ARG A 177 36.42 25.21 5.13
C ARG A 177 37.52 24.21 4.83
N ILE A 178 38.43 24.57 3.91
CA ILE A 178 39.72 23.88 3.80
C ILE A 178 40.42 24.06 5.15
N LEU A 179 40.69 22.96 5.84
CA LEU A 179 41.36 22.98 7.14
C LEU A 179 42.82 23.41 6.95
N TYR A 180 43.50 22.82 5.97
CA TYR A 180 44.85 23.18 5.55
C TYR A 180 45.16 22.58 4.17
N THR A 181 46.21 23.08 3.54
CA THR A 181 46.74 22.54 2.28
C THR A 181 48.13 21.95 2.54
N THR A 182 48.37 20.75 2.03
CA THR A 182 49.63 20.02 2.23
C THR A 182 50.05 19.28 0.95
N LYS A 183 51.11 18.48 1.02
CA LYS A 183 51.53 17.51 0.01
C LYS A 183 51.55 16.10 0.62
N PHE A 184 51.61 15.10 -0.24
CA PHE A 184 51.86 13.73 0.20
C PHE A 184 53.25 13.60 0.84
N ASP A 185 53.36 12.75 1.87
CA ASP A 185 54.61 12.55 2.60
C ASP A 185 55.56 11.61 1.86
N ASN A 186 56.31 12.18 0.93
CA ASN A 186 57.33 11.50 0.13
C ASN A 186 56.92 10.08 -0.32
N PRO A 187 55.78 9.92 -1.00
CA PRO A 187 55.21 8.60 -1.21
C PRO A 187 56.09 7.80 -2.20
N LYS A 188 56.45 6.56 -1.84
CA LYS A 188 57.23 5.66 -2.71
C LYS A 188 56.51 5.37 -4.03
N TYR A 189 55.19 5.40 -4.03
CA TYR A 189 54.30 5.17 -5.19
C TYR A 189 53.23 6.26 -5.31
N LYS A 190 52.42 6.23 -6.37
CA LYS A 190 51.24 7.11 -6.46
C LYS A 190 50.26 6.78 -5.33
N VAL A 191 49.65 7.81 -4.73
CA VAL A 191 48.77 7.63 -3.58
C VAL A 191 47.33 7.37 -4.06
N PRO A 192 46.70 6.27 -3.65
CA PRO A 192 45.30 6.02 -4.01
C PRO A 192 44.37 6.99 -3.28
N LEU A 193 43.52 7.66 -4.04
CA LEU A 193 42.35 8.37 -3.55
C LEU A 193 41.17 7.42 -3.58
N TYR A 194 40.59 7.15 -2.42
CA TYR A 194 39.46 6.25 -2.28
C TYR A 194 38.14 7.02 -2.28
N ASP A 195 37.07 6.33 -2.65
CA ASP A 195 35.71 6.84 -2.46
C ASP A 195 35.42 7.10 -0.96
N LEU A 196 34.60 8.12 -0.67
CA LEU A 196 34.22 8.54 0.67
C LEU A 196 33.26 7.56 1.37
N TYR A 197 32.49 6.78 0.62
CA TYR A 197 31.36 5.99 1.13
C TYR A 197 31.73 4.57 1.56
N GLY A 198 32.92 4.39 2.16
CA GLY A 198 33.29 3.15 2.83
C GLY A 198 33.83 2.03 1.94
N GLY A 199 33.87 2.18 0.61
CA GLY A 199 34.52 1.22 -0.30
C GLY A 199 36.05 1.39 -0.41
N TYR A 200 36.78 0.32 -0.73
CA TYR A 200 38.21 0.37 -1.11
C TYR A 200 38.43 0.73 -2.59
N SER A 201 37.39 1.18 -3.28
CA SER A 201 37.48 1.58 -4.69
C SER A 201 38.36 2.81 -4.84
N ILE A 202 39.41 2.68 -5.65
CA ILE A 202 40.30 3.77 -6.02
C ILE A 202 39.62 4.57 -7.12
N ILE A 203 39.32 5.83 -6.83
CA ILE A 203 38.70 6.76 -7.79
C ILE A 203 39.74 7.59 -8.54
N TYR A 204 40.94 7.72 -7.98
CA TYR A 204 42.05 8.45 -8.61
C TYR A 204 43.39 8.00 -8.03
N SER A 205 44.43 7.99 -8.86
CA SER A 205 45.80 7.71 -8.44
C SER A 205 46.60 9.01 -8.44
N CYS A 206 46.77 9.59 -7.26
CA CYS A 206 47.36 10.90 -7.08
C CYS A 206 48.87 10.89 -7.39
N PRO A 207 49.36 11.79 -8.26
CA PRO A 207 50.79 12.03 -8.42
C PRO A 207 51.49 12.38 -7.09
N LYS A 208 52.76 11.99 -6.96
CA LYS A 208 53.53 12.14 -5.71
C LYS A 208 53.63 13.58 -5.21
N ASN A 209 53.65 14.54 -6.13
CA ASN A 209 53.86 15.96 -5.84
C ASN A 209 52.55 16.76 -5.84
N SER A 210 51.40 16.10 -5.93
CA SER A 210 50.10 16.79 -5.96
C SER A 210 49.86 17.55 -4.65
N THR A 211 49.26 18.73 -4.80
CA THR A 211 48.77 19.53 -3.68
C THR A 211 47.46 18.92 -3.18
N VAL A 212 47.36 18.77 -1.86
CA VAL A 212 46.23 18.13 -1.18
C VAL A 212 45.54 19.15 -0.29
N GLN A 213 44.27 19.42 -0.56
CA GLN A 213 43.43 20.26 0.30
C GLN A 213 42.68 19.36 1.29
N VAL A 214 43.00 19.45 2.57
CA VAL A 214 42.35 18.66 3.62
C VAL A 214 41.11 19.39 4.11
N MET A 215 39.98 18.67 4.14
CA MET A 215 38.68 19.24 4.47
C MET A 215 38.14 18.71 5.80
N ASP A 216 38.42 17.45 6.13
CA ASP A 216 37.89 16.81 7.33
C ASP A 216 38.67 15.55 7.71
N THR A 217 38.45 15.05 8.92
CA THR A 217 38.96 13.76 9.40
C THR A 217 37.82 12.74 9.47
N ILE A 218 38.06 11.53 8.96
CA ILE A 218 37.09 10.43 8.93
C ILE A 218 37.64 9.30 9.80
N ASP A 219 36.92 8.99 10.88
CA ASP A 219 37.19 7.87 11.79
C ASP A 219 38.64 7.78 12.31
N GLY A 220 39.34 8.92 12.39
CA GLY A 220 40.74 9.05 12.82
C GLY A 220 41.80 8.45 11.88
N LYS A 221 41.41 7.62 10.92
CA LYS A 221 42.29 6.86 10.02
C LYS A 221 42.43 7.48 8.63
N TYR A 222 41.42 8.23 8.19
CA TYR A 222 41.39 8.80 6.85
C TYR A 222 41.15 10.31 6.91
N PHE A 223 41.64 11.03 5.92
CA PHE A 223 41.27 12.42 5.68
C PHE A 223 40.37 12.53 4.48
N LYS A 224 39.34 13.36 4.58
CA LYS A 224 38.58 13.86 3.44
C LYS A 224 39.42 14.94 2.76
N VAL A 225 39.75 14.72 1.49
CA VAL A 225 40.65 15.61 0.74
C VAL A 225 40.15 15.92 -0.66
N ILE A 226 40.63 17.03 -1.21
CA ILE A 226 40.56 17.34 -2.64
C ILE A 226 41.97 17.32 -3.21
N VAL A 227 42.16 16.58 -4.31
CA VAL A 227 43.41 16.50 -5.07
C VAL A 227 43.07 16.62 -6.55
N ASP A 228 43.67 17.60 -7.24
CA ASP A 228 43.43 17.86 -8.68
C ASP A 228 41.93 17.95 -9.03
N GLY A 229 41.16 18.64 -8.18
CA GLY A 229 39.71 18.83 -8.33
C GLY A 229 38.85 17.60 -7.99
N LYS A 230 39.48 16.46 -7.61
CA LYS A 230 38.77 15.23 -7.24
C LYS A 230 38.71 15.10 -5.72
N MET A 231 37.49 14.88 -5.21
CA MET A 231 37.26 14.68 -3.79
C MET A 231 37.25 13.19 -3.45
N GLY A 232 37.93 12.82 -2.38
CA GLY A 232 37.93 11.45 -1.88
C GLY A 232 38.53 11.37 -0.49
N ARG A 233 38.88 10.16 -0.06
CA ARG A 233 39.63 9.94 1.17
C ARG A 233 41.02 9.37 0.90
N VAL A 234 41.99 9.83 1.67
CA VAL A 234 43.35 9.27 1.71
C VAL A 234 43.68 8.86 3.12
N HIS A 235 44.55 7.86 3.26
CA HIS A 235 44.97 7.42 4.59
C HIS A 235 45.77 8.53 5.28
N ARG A 236 45.59 8.70 6.60
CA ARG A 236 46.26 9.74 7.41
C ARG A 236 47.78 9.76 7.18
N ASN A 237 48.39 8.58 7.19
CA ASN A 237 49.85 8.39 7.01
C ASN A 237 50.36 8.73 5.60
N SER A 238 49.49 9.04 4.64
CA SER A 238 49.93 9.42 3.29
C SER A 238 50.27 10.91 3.18
N LEU A 239 49.91 11.74 4.16
CA LEU A 239 50.05 13.19 4.11
C LEU A 239 51.14 13.69 5.04
N LYS A 240 51.85 14.75 4.63
CA LYS A 240 52.65 15.54 5.56
C LYS A 240 51.69 16.28 6.48
N LEU A 241 51.67 15.91 7.75
CA LEU A 241 50.83 16.57 8.73
C LEU A 241 51.35 18.00 8.92
N GLY A 242 50.54 18.98 8.53
CA GLY A 242 50.79 20.40 8.75
C GLY A 242 50.16 20.86 10.06
N LYS A 243 50.77 21.86 10.72
CA LYS A 243 50.18 22.52 11.88
C LYS A 243 48.95 23.34 11.47
N ILE A 244 47.85 23.18 12.21
CA ILE A 244 46.70 24.09 12.15
C ILE A 244 46.66 24.85 13.48
N GLY A 245 47.28 26.02 13.54
CA GLY A 245 47.38 26.79 14.79
C GLY A 245 48.17 26.09 15.90
N ASN A 246 47.82 26.35 17.17
CA ASN A 246 48.55 25.90 18.37
C ASN A 246 48.25 24.46 18.84
N TYR A 247 47.52 23.66 18.06
CA TYR A 247 47.20 22.28 18.45
C TYR A 247 47.86 21.28 17.49
N TYR A 248 48.64 20.37 18.06
CA TYR A 248 48.98 19.12 17.41
C TYR A 248 47.75 18.21 17.50
N ILE A 249 47.35 17.59 16.38
CA ILE A 249 46.36 16.51 16.41
C ILE A 249 47.08 15.30 17.02
N ILE A 250 47.05 15.21 18.35
CA ILE A 250 47.44 14.05 19.15
C ILE A 250 46.15 13.33 19.53
N ASP A 251 46.23 12.00 19.41
CA ASP A 251 45.24 10.93 19.56
C ASP A 251 44.12 10.88 18.50
#